data_AF-A0A7J7QJD5-F1
#
_entry.id   AF-A0A7J7QJD5-F1
#
_cell.length_a   1.000
_cell.length_b   1.000
_cell.length_c   1.000
_cell.angle_alpha   90.00
_cell.angle_beta   90.00
_cell.angle_gamma   90.00
#
_symmetry.space_group_name_H-M   'P 1'
#
loop_
_entity.id
_entity.type
_entity.pdbx_description
1 polymer ?
#
loop_
_entity_poly.entity_id
_entity_poly.type
_entity_poly.pdbx_seq_one_letter_code
_entity_poly.pdbx_strand_id
1 'polypeptide(L)'
;MFRRKKTYSPSLFASRTGGSPVAAAVEQSQQSVILTPQGTSMNMNAVIERVIAVAEYKLAASTQKLAPHQYPTATLADNGQWMYNNAGHWTSGFFVGCLWQLHALTGKPEWAAAAQRWQEGLNNKQRSWQSQHDFGFIYLPSFAHSYSVTQSAADLRQALAAAESLAWNWNPATKSLRTFEGWEPVQASKAYKQIVIIGEGLPPAQLARSCVLMPMTEVPMGALL
;
A
#
# COMPACT_ATOMS: atom_id res chain seq x y z
N MET A 1 21.54 -32.42 30.38
CA MET A 1 20.37 -33.25 30.70
C MET A 1 19.25 -32.33 31.17
N PHE A 2 18.32 -31.93 30.28
CA PHE A 2 16.96 -31.44 30.58
C PHE A 2 16.22 -31.24 29.25
N ARG A 3 15.62 -32.32 28.76
CA ARG A 3 14.68 -32.32 27.62
C ARG A 3 13.29 -31.97 28.19
N ARG A 4 12.68 -30.85 27.78
CA ARG A 4 11.23 -30.66 27.93
C ARG A 4 10.55 -30.98 26.61
N LYS A 5 9.92 -32.17 26.56
CA LYS A 5 8.97 -32.56 25.52
C LYS A 5 7.69 -31.73 25.72
N LYS A 6 7.27 -30.96 24.71
CA LYS A 6 5.87 -30.49 24.63
C LYS A 6 5.07 -31.56 23.91
N THR A 7 4.17 -32.20 24.65
CA THR A 7 3.14 -33.12 24.13
C THR A 7 2.06 -32.32 23.43
N TYR A 8 1.77 -32.68 22.17
CA TYR A 8 0.64 -32.17 21.40
C TYR A 8 -0.57 -33.06 21.68
N SER A 9 -1.71 -32.48 22.08
CA SER A 9 -2.96 -33.24 22.29
C SER A 9 -3.87 -33.03 21.07
N PRO A 10 -4.19 -34.09 20.28
CA PRO A 10 -5.04 -33.96 19.11
C PRO A 10 -6.47 -34.38 19.45
N SER A 11 -7.32 -33.43 19.86
CA SER A 11 -8.75 -33.71 19.96
C SER A 11 -9.57 -32.43 19.91
N LEU A 12 -9.93 -32.00 18.71
CA LEU A 12 -11.05 -31.08 18.45
C LEU A 12 -11.46 -31.18 16.98
N PHE A 13 -11.73 -32.42 16.54
CA PHE A 13 -12.53 -32.68 15.34
C PHE A 13 -13.66 -33.63 15.76
N ALA A 14 -14.75 -33.05 16.23
CA ALA A 14 -16.02 -33.74 16.34
C ALA A 14 -16.95 -33.14 15.27
N SER A 15 -17.41 -34.03 14.38
CA SER A 15 -18.36 -33.79 13.31
C SER A 15 -19.64 -33.13 13.81
N ARG A 16 -20.01 -31.98 13.21
CA ARG A 16 -21.40 -31.51 13.17
C ARG A 16 -21.84 -31.45 11.72
N THR A 17 -22.59 -32.46 11.31
CA THR A 17 -23.51 -32.40 10.18
C THR A 17 -24.63 -31.41 10.53
N GLY A 18 -24.58 -30.23 9.92
CA GLY A 18 -25.60 -29.19 10.04
C GLY A 18 -25.28 -28.09 9.05
N GLY A 19 -26.21 -27.81 8.13
CA GLY A 19 -26.03 -26.86 7.03
C GLY A 19 -25.50 -25.50 7.52
N SER A 20 -24.56 -24.95 6.76
CA SER A 20 -23.87 -23.71 7.09
C SER A 20 -24.86 -22.54 7.19
N PRO A 21 -24.91 -21.79 8.31
CA PRO A 21 -25.80 -20.65 8.48
C PRO A 21 -25.39 -19.45 7.61
N VAL A 22 -24.27 -19.55 6.87
CA VAL A 22 -23.79 -18.53 5.95
C VAL A 22 -24.66 -18.44 4.70
N ALA A 23 -25.29 -19.54 4.25
CA ALA A 23 -26.14 -19.53 3.06
C ALA A 23 -27.45 -18.74 3.25
N ALA A 24 -28.03 -18.77 4.45
CA ALA A 24 -29.28 -18.07 4.76
C ALA A 24 -29.10 -16.56 5.01
N ALA A 25 -27.88 -16.10 5.30
CA ALA A 25 -27.60 -14.69 5.56
C ALA A 25 -27.38 -13.85 4.29
N VAL A 26 -27.21 -14.48 3.12
CA VAL A 26 -26.97 -13.78 1.84
C VAL A 26 -28.27 -13.24 1.23
N GLU A 27 -29.44 -13.70 1.67
CA GLU A 27 -30.72 -13.40 0.99
C GLU A 27 -31.47 -12.18 1.54
N GLN A 28 -31.01 -11.53 2.62
CA GLN A 28 -31.76 -10.45 3.29
C GLN A 28 -31.08 -9.07 3.36
N SER A 29 -29.90 -8.85 2.77
CA SER A 29 -29.19 -7.57 2.91
C SER A 29 -29.20 -6.63 1.69
N GLN A 30 -29.99 -6.91 0.65
CA GLN A 30 -30.10 -5.98 -0.48
C GLN A 30 -31.28 -5.03 -0.28
N GLN A 31 -30.99 -3.78 0.13
CA GLN A 31 -31.66 -2.54 -0.32
C GLN A 31 -31.36 -1.37 0.65
N SER A 32 -30.16 -0.82 0.59
CA SER A 32 -29.95 0.58 1.00
C SER A 32 -29.97 1.44 -0.27
N VAL A 33 -31.12 2.07 -0.53
CA VAL A 33 -31.33 2.97 -1.67
C VAL A 33 -30.80 4.36 -1.33
N ILE A 34 -29.86 4.88 -2.12
CA ILE A 34 -29.45 6.29 -2.05
C ILE A 34 -30.31 7.06 -3.06
N LEU A 35 -31.09 8.03 -2.58
CA LEU A 35 -31.93 8.88 -3.42
C LEU A 35 -31.09 9.94 -4.13
N THR A 36 -31.17 9.97 -5.46
CA THR A 36 -30.65 11.09 -6.27
C THR A 36 -31.73 12.20 -6.38
N PRO A 37 -31.37 13.44 -6.76
CA PRO A 37 -32.32 14.55 -6.88
C PRO A 37 -33.50 14.31 -7.84
N GLN A 38 -33.44 13.24 -8.64
CA GLN A 38 -34.43 12.87 -9.65
C GLN A 38 -35.33 11.68 -9.23
N GLY A 39 -35.26 11.21 -7.99
CA GLY A 39 -36.19 10.21 -7.46
C GLY A 39 -36.04 8.79 -8.00
N THR A 40 -34.99 8.48 -8.77
CA THR A 40 -34.69 7.11 -9.20
C THR A 40 -33.82 6.40 -8.16
N SER A 41 -34.34 5.32 -7.57
CA SER A 41 -33.56 4.41 -6.74
C SER A 41 -32.60 3.62 -7.63
N MET A 42 -31.31 3.97 -7.63
CA MET A 42 -30.32 3.13 -8.30
C MET A 42 -29.98 1.92 -7.43
N ASN A 43 -30.03 0.74 -8.03
CA ASN A 43 -29.50 -0.48 -7.42
C ASN A 43 -27.99 -0.29 -7.18
N MET A 44 -27.51 -0.61 -5.98
CA MET A 44 -26.09 -0.48 -5.62
C MET A 44 -25.16 -1.24 -6.59
N ASN A 45 -25.59 -2.40 -7.09
CA ASN A 45 -24.82 -3.15 -8.08
C ASN A 45 -24.65 -2.37 -9.38
N ALA A 46 -25.70 -1.68 -9.85
CA ALA A 46 -25.61 -0.83 -11.03
C ALA A 46 -24.68 0.37 -10.82
N VAL A 47 -24.61 0.90 -9.59
CA VAL A 47 -23.65 1.96 -9.23
C VAL A 47 -22.22 1.41 -9.25
N ILE A 48 -21.98 0.23 -8.66
CA ILE A 48 -20.68 -0.44 -8.65
C ILE A 48 -20.20 -0.72 -10.06
N GLU A 49 -21.03 -1.32 -10.91
CA GLU A 49 -20.72 -1.60 -12.31
C GLU A 49 -20.36 -0.33 -13.09
N ARG A 50 -21.12 0.75 -12.88
CA ARG A 50 -20.83 2.05 -13.50
C ARG A 50 -19.49 2.61 -13.03
N VAL A 51 -19.17 2.52 -11.74
CA VAL A 51 -17.90 3.01 -11.20
C VAL A 51 -16.72 2.21 -11.76
N ILE A 52 -16.84 0.88 -11.83
CA ILE A 52 -15.82 0.01 -12.42
C ILE A 52 -15.63 0.36 -13.91
N ALA A 53 -16.70 0.51 -14.69
CA ALA A 53 -16.60 0.88 -16.10
C ALA A 53 -15.89 2.23 -16.32
N VAL A 54 -16.16 3.21 -15.46
CA VAL A 54 -15.45 4.50 -15.50
C VAL A 54 -13.97 4.34 -15.13
N ALA A 55 -13.65 3.50 -14.14
CA ALA A 55 -12.27 3.22 -13.76
C ALA A 55 -11.50 2.52 -14.89
N GLU A 56 -12.10 1.53 -15.54
CA GLU A 56 -11.53 0.86 -16.72
C GLU A 56 -11.24 1.84 -17.85
N TYR A 57 -12.20 2.69 -18.20
CA TYR A 57 -12.01 3.71 -19.23
C TYR A 57 -10.85 4.66 -18.90
N LYS A 58 -10.80 5.17 -17.67
CA LYS A 58 -9.74 6.11 -17.24
C LYS A 58 -8.36 5.46 -17.17
N LEU A 59 -8.27 4.23 -16.68
CA LEU A 59 -7.00 3.52 -16.59
C LEU A 59 -6.51 3.08 -17.97
N ALA A 60 -7.38 2.59 -18.86
CA ALA A 60 -7.05 2.34 -20.26
C ALA A 60 -6.48 3.58 -20.94
N ALA A 61 -7.18 4.72 -20.85
CA ALA A 61 -6.71 5.98 -21.42
C ALA A 61 -5.36 6.42 -20.84
N SER A 62 -5.11 6.17 -19.54
CA SER A 62 -3.84 6.50 -18.90
C SER A 62 -2.71 5.61 -19.39
N THR A 63 -2.95 4.30 -19.56
CA THR A 63 -1.96 3.37 -20.13
C THR A 63 -1.60 3.64 -21.59
N GLN A 64 -2.46 4.35 -22.33
CA GLN A 64 -2.17 4.79 -23.70
C GLN A 64 -1.36 6.10 -23.74
N LYS A 65 -1.58 6.99 -22.75
CA LYS A 65 -0.91 8.30 -22.67
C LYS A 65 0.48 8.24 -22.05
N LEU A 66 0.73 7.24 -21.21
CA LEU A 66 1.96 7.12 -20.43
C LEU A 66 2.68 5.80 -20.74
N ALA A 67 4.00 5.85 -20.74
CA ALA A 67 4.83 4.67 -20.86
C ALA A 67 5.10 4.03 -19.49
N PRO A 68 5.40 2.71 -19.40
CA PRO A 68 5.62 1.99 -18.14
C PRO A 68 6.73 2.51 -17.19
N HIS A 69 7.51 3.49 -17.61
CA HIS A 69 8.53 4.17 -16.78
C HIS A 69 8.10 5.56 -16.32
N GLN A 70 6.90 6.01 -16.72
CA GLN A 70 6.31 7.31 -16.41
C GLN A 70 5.18 7.12 -15.38
N TYR A 71 5.53 6.92 -14.12
CA TYR A 71 4.57 6.62 -13.06
C TYR A 71 3.77 7.88 -12.69
N PRO A 72 2.44 7.91 -12.95
CA PRO A 72 1.64 9.12 -12.72
C PRO A 72 1.59 9.49 -11.24
N THR A 73 1.62 10.80 -10.96
CA THR A 73 1.63 11.36 -9.60
C THR A 73 0.42 12.27 -9.35
N ALA A 74 0.10 13.12 -10.32
CA ALA A 74 -1.01 14.06 -10.28
C ALA A 74 -1.36 14.50 -11.71
N THR A 75 -2.41 15.31 -11.86
CA THR A 75 -2.70 15.99 -13.12
C THR A 75 -2.54 17.50 -12.96
N LEU A 76 -2.11 18.20 -14.00
CA LEU A 76 -2.10 19.65 -14.02
C LEU A 76 -3.53 20.21 -13.91
N ALA A 77 -3.71 21.26 -13.12
CA ALA A 77 -5.03 21.82 -12.81
C ALA A 77 -5.70 22.50 -14.01
N ASP A 78 -4.91 23.01 -14.94
CA ASP A 78 -5.36 23.77 -16.10
C ASP A 78 -5.86 22.90 -17.26
N ASN A 79 -5.22 21.75 -17.49
CA ASN A 79 -5.45 20.93 -18.68
C ASN A 79 -5.61 19.44 -18.40
N GLY A 80 -5.48 19.00 -17.15
CA GLY A 80 -5.63 17.61 -16.76
C GLY A 80 -4.56 16.66 -17.29
N GLN A 81 -3.43 17.16 -17.82
CA GLN A 81 -2.35 16.32 -18.27
C GLN A 81 -1.63 15.66 -17.09
N TRP A 82 -1.20 14.41 -17.30
CA TRP A 82 -0.49 13.65 -16.29
C TRP A 82 0.89 14.26 -16.01
N MET A 83 1.12 14.57 -14.74
CA MET A 83 2.45 14.64 -14.15
C MET A 83 2.88 13.23 -13.76
N TYR A 84 4.14 12.90 -13.99
CA TYR A 84 4.70 11.59 -13.70
C TYR A 84 6.12 11.70 -13.17
N ASN A 85 6.58 10.64 -12.51
CA ASN A 85 7.93 10.48 -12.01
C ASN A 85 8.53 9.14 -12.47
N ASN A 86 9.83 9.01 -12.26
CA ASN A 86 10.55 7.76 -12.51
C ASN A 86 10.24 6.68 -11.46
N ALA A 87 10.59 5.44 -11.78
CA ALA A 87 10.56 4.33 -10.83
C ALA A 87 11.33 4.67 -9.54
N GLY A 88 10.72 4.38 -8.38
CA GLY A 88 11.31 4.63 -7.07
C GLY A 88 10.79 5.89 -6.37
N HIS A 89 10.06 6.77 -7.06
CA HIS A 89 9.30 7.82 -6.39
C HIS A 89 8.22 7.18 -5.49
N TRP A 90 7.90 7.80 -4.34
CA TRP A 90 7.01 7.23 -3.33
C TRP A 90 5.62 6.85 -3.86
N THR A 91 5.14 7.56 -4.88
CA THR A 91 3.84 7.31 -5.53
C THR A 91 3.86 6.21 -6.59
N SER A 92 5.03 5.67 -6.95
CA SER A 92 5.17 4.81 -8.14
C SER A 92 4.43 3.46 -8.04
N GLY A 93 4.09 3.00 -6.83
CA GLY A 93 3.30 1.79 -6.65
C GLY A 93 1.80 1.96 -6.86
N PHE A 94 1.24 3.17 -6.73
CA PHE A 94 -0.21 3.36 -6.73
C PHE A 94 -0.85 3.04 -8.09
N PHE A 95 -0.24 3.48 -9.19
CA PHE A 95 -0.78 3.20 -10.52
C PHE A 95 -0.78 1.70 -10.83
N VAL A 96 0.27 0.98 -10.44
CA VAL A 96 0.34 -0.48 -10.55
C VAL A 96 -0.76 -1.14 -9.71
N GLY A 97 -0.98 -0.66 -8.49
CA GLY A 97 -2.04 -1.15 -7.61
C GLY A 97 -3.44 -0.95 -8.18
N CYS A 98 -3.70 0.18 -8.81
CA CYS A 98 -4.98 0.41 -9.50
C CYS A 98 -5.22 -0.60 -10.63
N LEU A 99 -4.18 -0.98 -11.38
CA LEU A 99 -4.29 -2.00 -12.44
C LEU A 99 -4.54 -3.40 -11.86
N TRP A 100 -3.82 -3.79 -10.79
CA TRP A 100 -4.10 -5.05 -10.08
C TRP A 100 -5.51 -5.07 -9.48
N GLN A 101 -5.97 -3.95 -8.93
CA GLN A 101 -7.32 -3.84 -8.37
C GLN A 101 -8.40 -4.00 -9.44
N LEU A 102 -8.20 -3.42 -10.64
CA LEU A 102 -9.11 -3.66 -11.78
C LEU A 102 -9.13 -5.14 -12.17
N HIS A 103 -7.97 -5.81 -12.21
CA HIS A 103 -7.93 -7.24 -12.46
C HIS A 103 -8.72 -8.02 -11.41
N ALA A 104 -8.53 -7.73 -10.13
CA ALA A 104 -9.24 -8.40 -9.04
C ALA A 104 -10.77 -8.18 -9.09
N LEU A 105 -11.22 -6.98 -9.50
CA LEU A 105 -12.64 -6.63 -9.59
C LEU A 105 -13.33 -7.20 -10.84
N THR A 106 -12.62 -7.28 -11.96
CA THR A 106 -13.21 -7.61 -13.27
C THR A 106 -12.87 -9.00 -13.76
N GLY A 107 -11.80 -9.62 -13.23
CA GLY A 107 -11.22 -10.87 -13.72
C GLY A 107 -10.52 -10.77 -15.07
N LYS A 108 -10.46 -9.59 -15.70
CA LYS A 108 -9.95 -9.45 -17.06
C LYS A 108 -8.41 -9.52 -17.10
N PRO A 109 -7.82 -10.40 -17.92
CA PRO A 109 -6.37 -10.67 -17.89
C PRO A 109 -5.51 -9.51 -18.41
N GLU A 110 -6.05 -8.64 -19.26
CA GLU A 110 -5.33 -7.47 -19.78
C GLU A 110 -4.90 -6.51 -18.66
N TRP A 111 -5.67 -6.42 -17.57
CA TRP A 111 -5.31 -5.59 -16.42
C TRP A 111 -4.15 -6.17 -15.63
N ALA A 112 -4.09 -7.50 -15.46
CA ALA A 112 -2.95 -8.16 -14.85
C ALA A 112 -1.69 -7.99 -15.72
N ALA A 113 -1.81 -8.16 -17.04
CA ALA A 113 -0.70 -7.98 -17.97
C ALA A 113 -0.18 -6.53 -17.96
N ALA A 114 -1.08 -5.55 -17.94
CA ALA A 114 -0.72 -4.14 -17.78
C ALA A 114 -0.02 -3.91 -16.43
N ALA A 115 -0.58 -4.41 -15.33
CA ALA A 115 0.02 -4.25 -14.01
C ALA A 115 1.45 -4.81 -13.95
N GLN A 116 1.67 -6.02 -14.48
CA GLN A 116 2.99 -6.66 -14.57
C GLN A 116 3.99 -5.82 -15.38
N ARG A 117 3.56 -5.30 -16.54
CA ARG A 117 4.40 -4.44 -17.39
C ARG A 117 4.88 -3.17 -16.66
N TRP A 118 4.00 -2.55 -15.88
CA TRP A 118 4.33 -1.36 -15.10
C TRP A 118 5.15 -1.67 -13.84
N GLN A 119 4.90 -2.83 -13.23
CA GLN A 119 5.62 -3.34 -12.06
C GLN A 119 7.09 -3.67 -12.38
N GLU A 120 7.40 -4.06 -13.62
CA GLU A 120 8.75 -4.44 -14.02
C GLU A 120 9.80 -3.37 -13.70
N GLY A 121 9.48 -2.10 -13.95
CA GLY A 121 10.36 -0.96 -13.68
C GLY A 121 10.65 -0.72 -12.19
N LEU A 122 9.85 -1.30 -11.29
CA LEU A 122 10.01 -1.19 -9.83
C LEU A 122 10.93 -2.28 -9.26
N ASN A 123 11.32 -3.28 -10.06
CA ASN A 123 12.16 -4.38 -9.58
C ASN A 123 13.49 -3.88 -9.01
N ASN A 124 13.88 -4.46 -7.86
CA ASN A 124 15.17 -4.26 -7.20
C ASN A 124 15.49 -2.79 -6.78
N LYS A 125 14.55 -1.84 -6.86
CA LYS A 125 14.79 -0.44 -6.49
C LYS A 125 15.06 -0.25 -4.99
N GLN A 126 14.50 -1.10 -4.15
CA GLN A 126 14.70 -1.09 -2.70
C GLN A 126 16.14 -1.43 -2.27
N ARG A 127 16.94 -2.00 -3.17
CA ARG A 127 18.33 -2.41 -2.87
C ARG A 127 19.33 -1.26 -3.00
N SER A 128 19.04 -0.26 -3.82
CA SER A 128 19.94 0.89 -4.05
C SER A 128 19.55 2.14 -3.25
N TRP A 129 18.41 2.10 -2.55
CA TRP A 129 17.82 3.26 -1.88
C TRP A 129 17.80 2.98 -0.38
N GLN A 130 18.92 3.24 0.28
CA GLN A 130 19.02 3.09 1.73
C GLN A 130 18.17 4.21 2.40
N SER A 131 17.40 3.86 3.43
CA SER A 131 16.61 4.80 4.25
C SER A 131 15.40 5.48 3.58
N GLN A 132 14.64 4.80 2.71
CA GLN A 132 13.32 5.29 2.26
C GLN A 132 12.17 4.61 3.02
N HIS A 133 11.33 5.40 3.70
CA HIS A 133 10.17 4.92 4.46
C HIS A 133 8.95 4.63 3.58
N ASP A 134 8.94 5.14 2.35
CA ASP A 134 7.81 4.99 1.43
C ASP A 134 7.78 3.66 0.66
N PHE A 135 8.66 2.69 0.97
CA PHE A 135 8.62 1.40 0.27
C PHE A 135 7.29 0.65 0.44
N GLY A 136 6.57 0.88 1.54
CA GLY A 136 5.21 0.36 1.68
C GLY A 136 4.28 0.82 0.54
N PHE A 137 4.32 2.10 0.18
CA PHE A 137 3.50 2.67 -0.90
C PHE A 137 3.91 2.19 -2.29
N ILE A 138 5.15 1.71 -2.45
CA ILE A 138 5.64 1.20 -3.72
C ILE A 138 5.32 -0.29 -3.84
N TYR A 139 5.72 -1.11 -2.86
CA TYR A 139 5.79 -2.58 -2.99
C TYR A 139 4.53 -3.31 -2.52
N LEU A 140 3.76 -2.76 -1.58
CA LEU A 140 2.49 -3.38 -1.18
C LEU A 140 1.45 -3.38 -2.31
N PRO A 141 1.12 -2.23 -2.92
CA PRO A 141 0.11 -2.21 -4.00
C PRO A 141 0.60 -2.89 -5.28
N SER A 142 1.91 -3.06 -5.48
CA SER A 142 2.48 -3.73 -6.66
C SER A 142 2.79 -5.21 -6.38
N PHE A 143 3.99 -5.51 -5.90
CA PHE A 143 4.50 -6.87 -5.75
C PHE A 143 3.72 -7.72 -4.73
N ALA A 144 3.29 -7.16 -3.59
CA ALA A 144 2.53 -7.94 -2.62
C ALA A 144 1.12 -8.29 -3.14
N HIS A 145 0.46 -7.35 -3.84
CA HIS A 145 -0.80 -7.62 -4.53
C HIS A 145 -0.59 -8.63 -5.67
N SER A 146 0.45 -8.46 -6.49
CA SER A 146 0.77 -9.42 -7.54
C SER A 146 0.97 -10.83 -6.99
N TYR A 147 1.64 -10.99 -5.84
CA TYR A 147 1.78 -12.27 -5.16
C TYR A 147 0.44 -12.83 -4.67
N SER A 148 -0.46 -12.01 -4.11
CA SER A 148 -1.77 -12.51 -3.65
C SER A 148 -2.60 -13.11 -4.77
N VAL A 149 -2.47 -12.57 -5.99
CA VAL A 149 -3.18 -13.05 -7.20
C VAL A 149 -2.45 -14.23 -7.86
N THR A 150 -1.14 -14.11 -8.08
CA THR A 150 -0.38 -15.03 -8.95
C THR A 150 0.39 -16.11 -8.20
N GLN A 151 0.56 -15.95 -6.88
CA GLN A 151 1.44 -16.78 -6.03
C GLN A 151 2.90 -16.81 -6.52
N SER A 152 3.33 -15.77 -7.25
CA SER A 152 4.69 -15.62 -7.77
C SER A 152 5.73 -15.48 -6.66
N ALA A 153 6.61 -16.47 -6.54
CA ALA A 153 7.71 -16.42 -5.58
C ALA A 153 8.70 -15.26 -5.84
N ALA A 154 8.79 -14.79 -7.09
CA ALA A 154 9.62 -13.63 -7.43
C ALA A 154 9.04 -12.34 -6.85
N ASP A 155 7.73 -12.15 -6.97
CA ASP A 155 7.06 -10.96 -6.44
C ASP A 155 7.05 -10.96 -4.91
N LEU A 156 6.86 -12.13 -4.29
CA LEU A 156 7.01 -12.29 -2.85
C LEU A 156 8.41 -11.86 -2.38
N ARG A 157 9.47 -12.27 -3.10
CA ARG A 157 10.85 -11.86 -2.76
C ARG A 157 11.04 -10.35 -2.84
N GLN A 158 10.43 -9.68 -3.83
CA GLN A 158 10.52 -8.22 -3.94
C GLN A 158 9.82 -7.52 -2.77
N ALA A 159 8.60 -7.96 -2.44
CA ALA A 159 7.84 -7.42 -1.31
C ALA A 159 8.55 -7.64 0.03
N LEU A 160 9.10 -8.85 0.26
CA LEU A 160 9.85 -9.15 1.49
C LEU A 160 11.15 -8.36 1.59
N ALA A 161 11.90 -8.22 0.50
CA ALA A 161 13.11 -7.40 0.50
C ALA A 161 12.79 -5.92 0.79
N ALA A 162 11.66 -5.40 0.30
CA ALA A 162 11.21 -4.06 0.65
C ALA A 162 10.82 -3.92 2.13
N ALA A 163 10.14 -4.94 2.69
CA ALA A 163 9.80 -4.99 4.10
C ALA A 163 11.05 -5.08 5.00
N GLU A 164 12.07 -5.85 4.59
CA GLU A 164 13.35 -5.95 5.29
C GLU A 164 14.08 -4.60 5.29
N SER A 165 14.19 -3.93 4.13
CA SER A 165 14.75 -2.57 4.06
C SER A 165 14.01 -1.59 4.96
N LEU A 166 12.68 -1.71 5.07
CA LEU A 166 11.88 -0.86 5.95
C LEU A 166 12.14 -1.15 7.43
N ALA A 167 12.31 -2.43 7.80
CA ALA A 167 12.59 -2.84 9.18
C ALA A 167 13.95 -2.32 9.69
N TRP A 168 14.94 -2.17 8.81
CA TRP A 168 16.22 -1.50 9.14
C TRP A 168 16.07 -0.04 9.58
N ASN A 169 14.94 0.61 9.25
CA ASN A 169 14.66 1.98 9.68
C ASN A 169 14.07 2.06 11.09
N TRP A 170 13.79 0.95 11.76
CA TRP A 170 13.28 0.94 13.14
C TRP A 170 14.31 1.48 14.13
N ASN A 171 13.89 2.46 14.93
CA ASN A 171 14.64 2.93 16.07
C ASN A 171 14.02 2.39 17.38
N PRO A 172 14.75 1.56 18.14
CA PRO A 172 14.24 0.97 19.37
C PRO A 172 14.10 1.97 20.53
N ALA A 173 14.74 3.14 20.47
CA ALA A 173 14.64 4.16 21.51
C ALA A 173 13.39 5.02 21.34
N THR A 174 13.08 5.46 20.11
CA THR A 174 11.84 6.20 19.80
C THR A 174 10.64 5.30 19.53
N LYS A 175 10.87 3.97 19.41
CA LYS A 175 9.85 2.98 19.04
C LYS A 175 9.12 3.35 17.74
N SER A 176 9.87 3.82 16.75
CA SER A 176 9.32 4.30 15.48
C SER A 176 10.27 4.07 14.30
N LEU A 177 9.70 4.04 13.09
CA LEU A 177 10.47 4.02 11.84
C LEU A 177 11.02 5.41 11.54
N ARG A 178 12.29 5.48 11.14
CA ARG A 178 12.90 6.68 10.57
C ARG A 178 12.26 7.01 9.22
N THR A 179 11.95 8.28 8.97
CA THR A 179 11.33 8.71 7.70
C THR A 179 12.30 9.35 6.71
N PHE A 180 13.08 10.34 7.15
CA PHE A 180 14.08 11.02 6.31
C PHE A 180 15.41 11.19 7.04
N GLU A 181 16.51 11.09 6.28
CA GLU A 181 17.84 11.57 6.69
C GLU A 181 18.14 12.88 5.94
N GLY A 182 18.68 13.89 6.64
CA GLY A 182 19.18 15.13 6.03
C GLY A 182 18.16 16.26 5.81
N TRP A 183 16.91 16.12 6.25
CA TRP A 183 15.96 17.23 6.35
C TRP A 183 15.72 17.57 7.81
N GLU A 184 16.05 18.79 8.24
CA GLU A 184 15.72 19.30 9.58
C GLU A 184 14.60 20.35 9.43
N PRO A 185 13.45 20.21 10.11
CA PRO A 185 12.43 21.24 10.10
C PRO A 185 13.02 22.54 10.67
N VAL A 186 12.50 23.70 10.24
CA VAL A 186 13.01 25.02 10.67
C VAL A 186 12.94 25.21 12.20
N GLN A 187 12.06 24.47 12.89
CA GLN A 187 11.98 24.45 14.36
C GLN A 187 12.82 23.33 15.03
N ALA A 188 13.58 22.53 14.27
CA ALA A 188 14.46 21.52 14.85
C ALA A 188 15.56 22.23 15.65
N SER A 189 15.52 22.09 16.96
CA SER A 189 16.70 22.29 17.78
C SER A 189 17.59 21.05 17.69
N LYS A 190 18.87 21.17 18.07
CA LYS A 190 19.81 20.05 18.24
C LYS A 190 19.29 18.89 19.12
N ALA A 191 18.10 19.00 19.71
CA ALA A 191 17.45 17.98 20.53
C ALA A 191 16.74 16.87 19.72
N TYR A 192 16.37 17.10 18.46
CA TYR A 192 15.58 16.13 17.68
C TYR A 192 16.47 15.35 16.70
N LYS A 193 16.83 14.12 17.09
CA LYS A 193 17.69 13.24 16.28
C LYS A 193 16.92 12.37 15.27
N GLN A 194 15.59 12.34 15.33
CA GLN A 194 14.75 11.53 14.44
C GLN A 194 13.42 12.22 14.14
N ILE A 195 13.02 12.20 12.87
CA ILE A 195 11.72 12.68 12.38
C ILE A 195 10.85 11.46 12.08
N VAL A 196 9.57 11.56 12.44
CA VAL A 196 8.52 10.62 12.10
C VAL A 196 7.36 11.41 11.50
N ILE A 197 6.91 10.99 10.32
CA ILE A 197 5.79 11.60 9.61
C ILE A 197 4.64 10.62 9.61
N ILE A 198 3.47 11.11 9.98
CA ILE A 198 2.20 10.42 9.74
C ILE A 198 1.89 10.70 8.27
N GLY A 199 1.83 9.66 7.45
CA GLY A 199 1.72 9.76 5.98
C GLY A 199 0.57 10.68 5.54
N GLU A 200 0.91 11.95 5.35
CA GLU A 200 0.10 13.00 4.76
C GLU A 200 1.03 13.57 3.69
N GLY A 201 0.71 13.35 2.41
CA GLY A 201 1.55 13.67 1.25
C GLY A 201 1.76 15.17 1.03
N LEU A 202 2.30 15.88 2.02
CA LEU A 202 2.57 17.30 1.99
C LEU A 202 4.00 17.56 1.54
N PRO A 203 4.25 18.60 0.73
CA PRO A 203 5.60 19.01 0.37
C PRO A 203 6.40 19.41 1.63
N PRO A 204 7.75 19.37 1.60
CA PRO A 204 8.60 19.67 2.77
C PRO A 204 8.25 20.96 3.52
N ALA A 205 7.79 21.98 2.81
CA ALA A 205 7.39 23.27 3.41
C ALA A 205 6.12 23.21 4.28
N GLN A 206 5.26 22.20 4.10
CA GLN A 206 3.99 22.05 4.82
C GLN A 206 4.03 20.92 5.88
N LEU A 207 5.04 20.05 5.84
CA LEU A 207 5.25 18.98 6.82
C LEU A 207 5.54 19.50 8.24
N ALA A 208 6.09 20.71 8.38
CA ALA A 208 6.42 21.32 9.68
C ALA A 208 5.22 21.43 10.65
N ARG A 209 3.98 21.35 10.15
CA ARG A 209 2.76 21.41 10.97
C ARG A 209 2.19 20.04 11.38
N SER A 210 2.64 18.96 10.75
CA SER A 210 2.11 17.59 10.96
C SER A 210 3.13 16.63 11.58
N CYS A 211 4.35 17.09 11.85
CA CYS A 211 5.38 16.29 12.51
C CYS A 211 5.09 16.13 14.00
N VAL A 212 5.04 14.88 14.47
CA VAL A 212 5.14 14.58 15.90
C VAL A 212 6.61 14.57 16.26
N LEU A 213 7.08 15.62 16.93
CA LEU A 213 8.42 15.71 17.47
C LEU A 213 8.47 14.94 18.80
N MET A 214 9.14 13.80 18.82
CA MET A 214 9.34 13.04 20.06
C MET A 214 10.64 13.46 20.74
N PRO A 215 10.60 14.04 21.96
CA PRO A 215 11.80 14.25 22.75
C PRO A 215 12.34 12.90 23.23
N MET A 216 13.64 12.67 23.01
CA MET A 216 14.34 11.54 23.61
C MET A 216 14.64 11.90 25.06
N THR A 217 13.83 11.42 26.01
CA THR A 217 14.26 11.40 27.41
C THR A 217 15.50 10.52 27.52
N GLU A 218 16.49 11.02 28.27
CA GLU A 218 17.88 10.57 28.32
C GLU A 218 18.04 9.05 28.40
N VAL A 219 18.49 8.44 27.29
CA VAL A 219 19.02 7.08 27.32
C VAL A 219 20.51 7.18 27.70
N PRO A 220 20.95 6.62 28.84
CA PRO A 220 22.34 6.69 29.25
C PRO A 220 23.24 6.01 28.21
N MET A 221 24.38 6.66 27.92
CA MET A 221 25.39 6.33 26.90
C MET A 221 26.17 5.02 27.16
N GLY A 222 25.49 3.91 27.47
CA GLY A 222 26.13 2.64 27.87
C GLY A 222 25.59 1.37 27.21
N ALA A 223 24.66 1.44 26.25
CA ALA A 223 23.99 0.26 25.71
C ALA A 223 24.17 0.09 24.18
N LEU A 224 25.39 0.27 23.68
CA LEU A 224 25.81 -0.17 22.34
C LEU A 224 27.25 -0.69 22.41
N LEU A 225 27.39 -1.97 22.79
CA LEU A 225 28.43 -2.90 22.34
C LEU A 225 27.73 -4.21 21.98
#